data_AF-A0A9E3PIH1-F1
#
_entry.id   AF-A0A9E3PIH1-F1
#
_cell.length_a   1.000
_cell.length_b   1.000
_cell.length_c   1.000
_cell.angle_alpha   90.00
_cell.angle_beta   90.00
_cell.angle_gamma   90.00
#
_symmetry.space_group_name_H-M   'P 1'
#
loop_
_entity.id
_entity.type
_entity.pdbx_description
1 polymer ?
#
loop_
_entity_poly.entity_id
_entity_poly.type
_entity_poly.pdbx_seq_one_letter_code
_entity_poly.pdbx_strand_id
1 'polypeptide(L)'
;MKNFIIIGLLAMGLVACNPNDRTDRTIGGAAIGAGAGALVGGLATGRAGGALAGAAIGGVGGAIVGNATTPTCRTYVYRGRRYQEC
;
A
#
# COMPACT_ATOMS: atom_id res chain seq x y z
N MET A 1 7.65 -22.14 -8.51
CA MET A 1 7.37 -21.29 -9.70
C MET A 1 5.92 -20.77 -9.78
N LYS A 2 4.98 -21.19 -8.93
CA LYS A 2 3.59 -20.68 -8.95
C LYS A 2 3.40 -19.36 -8.17
N ASN A 3 4.30 -19.08 -7.21
CA ASN A 3 4.21 -17.93 -6.30
C ASN A 3 4.48 -16.57 -6.99
N PHE A 4 5.26 -16.53 -8.06
CA PHE A 4 5.54 -15.28 -8.80
C PHE A 4 4.35 -14.79 -9.63
N ILE A 5 3.49 -15.70 -10.07
CA ILE A 5 2.28 -15.38 -10.83
C ILE A 5 1.28 -14.61 -9.95
N ILE A 6 1.17 -15.00 -8.67
CA ILE A 6 0.29 -14.33 -7.70
C ILE A 6 0.79 -12.92 -7.39
N ILE A 7 2.11 -12.72 -7.30
CA ILE A 7 2.74 -11.41 -7.08
C ILE A 7 2.50 -10.49 -8.29
N GLY A 8 2.62 -11.01 -9.52
CA GLY A 8 2.31 -10.25 -10.73
C GLY A 8 0.84 -9.85 -10.85
N LEU A 9 -0.07 -10.75 -10.46
CA LEU A 9 -1.51 -10.47 -10.45
C LEU A 9 -1.91 -9.42 -9.40
N LEU A 10 -1.29 -9.45 -8.21
CA LEU A 10 -1.48 -8.45 -7.17
C LEU A 10 -0.99 -7.06 -7.61
N ALA A 11 0.17 -7.01 -8.29
CA ALA A 11 0.74 -5.77 -8.79
C ALA A 11 -0.15 -5.07 -9.81
N MET A 12 -0.86 -5.84 -10.65
CA MET A 12 -1.86 -5.31 -11.59
C MET A 12 -3.15 -4.82 -10.91
N GLY A 13 -3.56 -5.41 -9.79
CA GLY A 13 -4.74 -4.97 -9.03
C GLY A 13 -4.57 -3.62 -8.33
N LEU A 14 -3.32 -3.26 -8.00
CA LEU A 14 -2.98 -1.99 -7.33
C LEU A 14 -3.09 -0.75 -8.23
N VAL A 15 -3.06 -0.94 -9.56
CA VAL A 15 -3.30 0.15 -10.53
C VAL A 15 -4.77 0.58 -10.58
N ALA A 16 -5.70 -0.29 -10.15
CA ALA A 16 -7.13 0.00 -10.18
C ALA A 16 -7.65 0.71 -8.91
N CYS A 17 -6.83 0.83 -7.86
CA CYS A 17 -7.22 1.52 -6.64
C CYS A 17 -6.95 3.03 -6.79
N ASN A 18 -8.01 3.83 -6.65
CA ASN A 18 -7.98 5.26 -6.90
C ASN A 18 -6.89 5.95 -6.03
N PRO A 19 -5.81 6.49 -6.63
CA PRO A 19 -4.62 6.91 -5.90
C PRO A 19 -4.75 8.22 -5.11
N ASN A 20 -5.91 8.86 -5.17
CA ASN A 20 -6.12 10.23 -4.72
C ASN A 20 -6.56 10.35 -3.26
N ASP A 21 -6.97 9.25 -2.64
CA ASP A 21 -7.42 9.25 -1.25
C ASP A 21 -6.31 8.79 -0.30
N ARG A 22 -6.08 9.60 0.74
CA ARG A 22 -5.06 9.36 1.77
C ARG A 22 -5.25 8.03 2.49
N THR A 23 -6.51 7.71 2.75
CA THR A 23 -6.89 6.46 3.39
C THR A 23 -6.58 5.27 2.50
N ASP A 24 -6.89 5.35 1.21
CA ASP A 24 -6.63 4.26 0.26
C ASP A 24 -5.13 4.03 0.03
N ARG A 25 -4.32 5.10 -0.01
CA ARG A 25 -2.86 4.97 -0.08
C ARG A 25 -2.26 4.40 1.21
N THR A 26 -2.78 4.78 2.37
CA THR A 26 -2.36 4.25 3.67
C THR A 26 -2.72 2.76 3.80
N ILE A 27 -3.96 2.39 3.46
CA ILE A 27 -4.44 1.00 3.52
C ILE A 27 -3.74 0.16 2.45
N GLY A 28 -3.58 0.68 1.23
CA GLY A 28 -2.86 0.01 0.15
C GLY A 28 -1.40 -0.23 0.51
N GLY A 29 -0.70 0.80 1.01
CA GLY A 29 0.66 0.67 1.50
C GLY A 29 0.79 -0.34 2.64
N ALA A 30 -0.11 -0.30 3.62
CA ALA A 30 -0.14 -1.27 4.72
C ALA A 30 -0.43 -2.69 4.25
N ALA A 31 -1.39 -2.89 3.35
CA ALA A 31 -1.75 -4.21 2.86
C ALA A 31 -0.60 -4.85 2.07
N ILE A 32 0.04 -4.07 1.19
CA ILE A 32 1.20 -4.53 0.43
C ILE A 32 2.37 -4.81 1.36
N GLY A 33 2.69 -3.86 2.24
CA GLY A 33 3.81 -3.98 3.15
C GLY A 33 3.64 -5.15 4.12
N ALA A 34 2.43 -5.34 4.66
CA ALA A 34 2.11 -6.48 5.53
C ALA A 34 2.17 -7.81 4.76
N GLY A 35 1.59 -7.88 3.56
CA GLY A 35 1.62 -9.08 2.73
C GLY A 35 3.04 -9.47 2.30
N ALA A 36 3.81 -8.50 1.80
CA ALA A 36 5.20 -8.71 1.38
C ALA A 36 6.10 -9.04 2.57
N GLY A 37 5.96 -8.29 3.67
CA GLY A 37 6.71 -8.51 4.90
C GLY A 37 6.40 -9.87 5.53
N ALA A 38 5.15 -10.32 5.50
CA ALA A 38 4.76 -11.65 5.99
C ALA A 38 5.42 -12.77 5.20
N LEU A 39 5.42 -12.64 3.87
CA LEU A 39 6.04 -13.61 2.97
C LEU A 39 7.55 -13.66 3.21
N VAL A 40 8.22 -12.50 3.21
CA VAL A 40 9.68 -12.44 3.39
C VAL A 40 10.07 -12.91 4.79
N GLY A 41 9.39 -12.46 5.83
CA GLY A 41 9.68 -12.84 7.22
C GLY A 41 9.38 -14.32 7.49
N GLY A 42 8.33 -14.87 6.88
CA GLY A 42 7.99 -16.29 6.94
C GLY A 42 9.01 -17.17 6.21
N LEU A 43 9.46 -16.74 5.03
CA LEU A 43 10.48 -17.44 4.24
C LEU A 43 11.87 -17.36 4.90
N ALA A 44 12.26 -16.21 5.43
CA ALA A 44 13.57 -16.00 6.03
C ALA A 44 13.75 -16.75 7.36
N THR A 45 12.68 -16.87 8.15
CA THR A 45 12.74 -17.53 9.47
C THR A 45 12.21 -18.96 9.46
N GLY A 46 11.48 -19.37 8.42
CA GLY A 46 10.78 -20.66 8.36
C GLY A 46 9.70 -20.84 9.42
N ARG A 47 9.29 -19.77 10.11
CA ARG A 47 8.37 -19.80 11.26
C ARG A 47 7.27 -18.76 11.12
N ALA A 48 6.09 -19.09 11.66
CA ALA A 48 4.96 -18.16 11.73
C ALA A 48 5.32 -16.85 12.47
N GLY A 49 6.25 -16.90 13.43
CA GLY A 49 6.73 -15.73 14.15
C GLY A 49 7.44 -14.70 13.27
N GLY A 50 8.27 -15.13 12.32
CA GLY A 50 8.90 -14.18 11.40
C GLY A 50 7.93 -13.65 10.35
N ALA A 51 6.93 -14.44 9.96
CA ALA A 51 5.84 -13.95 9.12
C ALA A 51 5.03 -12.86 9.84
N LEU A 52 4.66 -13.07 11.10
CA LEU A 52 3.95 -12.06 11.89
C LEU A 52 4.78 -10.79 12.13
N ALA A 53 6.07 -10.93 12.46
CA ALA A 53 6.96 -9.80 12.65
C ALA A 53 7.14 -9.00 11.35
N GLY A 54 7.37 -9.70 10.24
CA GLY A 54 7.47 -9.08 8.92
C GLY A 54 6.16 -8.42 8.48
N ALA A 55 5.00 -9.03 8.77
CA ALA A 55 3.69 -8.46 8.50
C ALA A 55 3.44 -7.17 9.31
N ALA A 56 3.80 -7.18 10.60
CA ALA A 56 3.62 -6.03 11.47
C ALA A 56 4.53 -4.86 11.04
N ILE A 57 5.82 -5.13 10.82
CA ILE A 57 6.79 -4.12 10.41
C ILE A 57 6.46 -3.59 9.01
N GLY A 58 6.23 -4.49 8.07
CA GLY A 58 5.89 -4.14 6.70
C GLY A 58 4.54 -3.42 6.60
N GLY A 59 3.54 -3.81 7.40
CA GLY A 59 2.23 -3.16 7.43
C GLY A 59 2.29 -1.75 8.00
N VAL A 60 2.97 -1.56 9.14
CA VAL A 60 3.14 -0.23 9.73
C VAL A 60 4.00 0.66 8.84
N GLY A 61 5.14 0.16 8.36
CA GLY A 61 6.03 0.91 7.46
C GLY A 61 5.35 1.28 6.14
N GLY A 62 4.62 0.33 5.56
CA GLY A 62 3.83 0.53 4.35
C GLY A 62 2.70 1.54 4.52
N ALA A 63 1.99 1.54 5.65
CA ALA A 63 0.99 2.56 5.97
C ALA A 63 1.60 3.96 6.04
N ILE A 64 2.72 4.10 6.76
CA ILE A 64 3.37 5.40 6.94
C ILE A 64 3.84 5.95 5.60
N VAL A 65 4.51 5.12 4.80
CA VAL A 65 5.00 5.53 3.47
C VAL A 65 3.82 5.84 2.54
N GLY A 66 2.77 5.02 2.53
CA GLY A 66 1.55 5.27 1.75
C GLY A 66 0.86 6.59 2.12
N ASN A 67 0.74 6.87 3.42
CA ASN A 67 0.21 8.15 3.91
C ASN A 67 1.11 9.35 3.54
N ALA A 68 2.43 9.17 3.60
CA ALA A 68 3.40 10.21 3.28
C ALA A 68 3.47 10.53 1.78
N THR A 69 3.27 9.53 0.92
CA THR A 69 3.25 9.70 -0.56
C THR A 69 1.86 9.98 -1.11
N THR A 70 0.85 10.18 -0.26
CA THR A 70 -0.47 10.56 -0.73
C THR A 70 -0.43 11.96 -1.34
N PRO A 71 -0.90 12.14 -2.60
CA PRO A 71 -1.08 13.48 -3.17
C PRO A 71 -2.17 14.22 -2.38
N THR A 72 -1.85 15.42 -1.88
CA THR A 72 -2.85 16.25 -1.21
C THR A 72 -3.71 16.92 -2.28
N CYS A 73 -4.86 16.36 -2.63
CA CYS A 73 -5.77 17.04 -3.54
C CYS A 73 -6.24 18.35 -2.90
N ARG A 74 -5.81 19.48 -3.46
CA ARG A 74 -6.25 20.80 -2.98
C ARG A 74 -7.46 21.23 -3.79
N THR A 75 -8.58 21.42 -3.09
CA THR A 75 -9.73 22.09 -3.67
C THR A 75 -9.51 23.60 -3.59
N TYR A 76 -9.44 24.27 -4.72
CA TYR A 76 -9.42 25.73 -4.76
C TYR A 76 -10.60 26.24 -5.59
N VAL A 77 -11.15 27.36 -5.14
CA VAL A 77 -12.28 28.02 -5.82
C VAL A 77 -11.70 29.11 -6.70
N TYR A 78 -11.77 28.92 -8.01
CA TYR A 78 -11.37 29.93 -8.97
C TYR A 78 -12.58 30.33 -9.81
N ARG A 79 -12.91 31.63 -9.82
CA ARG A 79 -13.99 32.20 -10.64
C ARG A 79 -15.35 31.47 -10.48
N GLY A 80 -15.71 31.11 -9.25
CA GLY A 80 -16.96 30.42 -8.92
C GLY A 80 -17.03 28.94 -9.30
N ARG A 81 -15.97 28.36 -9.87
CA ARG A 81 -15.86 26.91 -10.10
C ARG A 81 -14.89 26.29 -9.10
N ARG A 82 -15.27 25.13 -8.60
CA ARG A 82 -14.41 24.30 -7.73
C ARG A 82 -13.49 23.49 -8.64
N TYR A 83 -12.20 23.73 -8.55
CA TYR A 83 -11.19 22.92 -9.22
C TYR A 83 -10.56 22.00 -8.18
N GLN A 84 -10.44 20.73 -8.55
CA GLN A 84 -9.85 19.69 -7.72
C GLN A 84 -8.61 19.20 -8.47
N GLU A 85 -7.45 19.66 -8.02
CA GLU A 85 -6.17 19.19 -8.54
C GLU A 85 -5.76 17.95 -7.75
N CYS A 86 -5.84 16.82 -8.45
CA CYS A 86 -5.29 15.52 -8.13
C CYS A 86 -4.46 15.11 -9.36
#